data_AF-A0A397ED97-F1
#
_entry.id   AF-A0A397ED97-F1
#
_cell.length_a   1.000
_cell.length_b   1.000
_cell.length_c   1.000
_cell.angle_alpha   90.00
_cell.angle_beta   90.00
_cell.angle_gamma   90.00
#
_symmetry.space_group_name_H-M   'P 1'
#
loop_
_entity.id
_entity.type
_entity.pdbx_description
1 polymer ?
#
loop_
_entity_poly.entity_id
_entity_poly.type
_entity_poly.pdbx_seq_one_letter_code
_entity_poly.pdbx_strand_id
1 'polypeptide(L)'
;DSGYFLRKSDSVVWESLYADAPDDFAWKPQVANVVRTYVGRTNGAFAIVNETSVTFDYHNSDPEYGEMQAAELYEHLSQLLKKDKVAIARGKGFVEVHRFGVNKAIAISMVLTFCKDKAGASPDMILCVGDDESDEPAFKTFADAEKVPHVLTCTVGKKPSTAQFYVVPSTSVDRLTNLVM
;
A
#
# COMPACT_ATOMS: atom_id res chain seq x y z
N ASP A 1 0.47 -5.45 4.49
CA ASP A 1 -0.90 -4.97 4.72
C ASP A 1 -1.02 -3.44 4.75
N SER A 2 -0.39 -2.70 3.82
CA SER A 2 -0.71 -1.29 3.52
C SER A 2 -0.88 -0.31 4.71
N GLY A 3 -0.15 -0.53 5.82
CA GLY A 3 -0.24 0.29 7.03
C GLY A 3 -1.11 -0.27 8.16
N TYR A 4 -1.59 -1.51 8.06
CA TYR A 4 -2.44 -2.12 9.09
C TYR A 4 -1.71 -2.49 10.38
N PHE A 5 -0.51 -3.05 10.24
CA PHE A 5 0.33 -3.46 11.36
C PHE A 5 1.50 -2.48 11.54
N LEU A 6 1.83 -2.18 12.79
CA LEU A 6 3.08 -1.53 13.16
C LEU A 6 3.90 -2.43 14.08
N ARG A 7 5.22 -2.36 13.93
CA ARG A 7 6.16 -2.97 14.86
C ARG A 7 7.18 -1.92 15.29
N LYS A 8 7.22 -1.64 16.58
CA LYS A 8 8.20 -0.72 17.17
C LYS A 8 9.60 -1.32 17.09
N SER A 9 10.64 -0.48 17.02
CA SER A 9 12.02 -0.92 16.87
C SER A 9 12.55 -1.74 18.06
N ASP A 10 11.97 -1.55 19.24
CA ASP A 10 12.25 -2.27 20.48
C ASP A 10 11.31 -3.46 20.73
N SER A 11 10.40 -3.75 19.80
CA SER A 11 9.43 -4.84 19.92
C SER A 11 9.62 -5.89 18.83
N VAL A 12 9.37 -7.15 19.19
CA VAL A 12 9.30 -8.28 18.25
C VAL A 12 7.86 -8.56 17.79
N VAL A 13 6.88 -7.90 18.40
CA VAL A 13 5.45 -8.14 18.19
C VAL A 13 4.86 -7.08 17.25
N TRP A 14 4.12 -7.54 16.24
CA TRP A 14 3.30 -6.67 15.40
C TRP A 14 2.00 -6.32 16.12
N GLU A 15 1.68 -5.04 16.17
CA GLU A 15 0.45 -4.50 16.75
C GLU A 15 -0.48 -4.06 15.60
N SER A 16 -1.75 -4.48 15.64
CA SER A 16 -2.78 -3.93 14.76
C SER A 16 -3.09 -2.50 15.18
N LEU A 17 -3.20 -1.59 14.21
CA LEU A 17 -3.66 -0.22 14.44
C LEU A 17 -5.17 -0.12 14.70
N TYR A 18 -5.88 -1.23 14.55
CA TYR A 18 -7.33 -1.25 14.52
C TYR A 18 -7.88 -2.22 15.55
N ALA A 19 -9.04 -1.87 16.11
CA ALA A 19 -9.84 -2.78 16.91
C ALA A 19 -10.77 -3.56 15.97
N ASP A 20 -10.39 -4.80 15.65
CA ASP A 20 -11.11 -5.61 14.68
C ASP A 20 -12.19 -6.47 15.33
N ALA A 21 -13.32 -6.58 14.62
CA ALA A 21 -14.31 -7.61 14.90
C ALA A 21 -14.13 -8.77 13.90
N PRO A 22 -14.49 -10.02 14.27
CA PRO A 22 -14.42 -11.17 13.35
C PRO A 22 -15.12 -10.91 12.00
N ASP A 23 -16.21 -10.15 12.01
CA ASP A 23 -16.99 -9.81 10.81
C ASP A 23 -16.28 -8.83 9.86
N ASP A 24 -15.25 -8.11 10.32
CA ASP A 24 -14.50 -7.15 9.49
C ASP A 24 -13.76 -7.83 8.31
N PHE A 25 -13.59 -9.15 8.35
CA PHE A 25 -12.90 -9.94 7.33
C PHE A 25 -13.78 -10.98 6.63
N ALA A 26 -15.10 -10.97 6.88
CA ALA A 26 -16.05 -11.91 6.29
C ALA A 26 -16.09 -11.85 4.74
N TRP A 27 -15.66 -10.74 4.15
CA TRP A 27 -15.56 -10.54 2.70
C TRP A 27 -14.42 -11.33 2.05
N LYS A 28 -13.34 -11.64 2.78
CA LYS A 28 -12.10 -12.20 2.20
C LYS A 28 -12.28 -13.53 1.46
N PRO A 29 -13.04 -14.53 1.98
CA PRO A 29 -13.23 -15.78 1.25
C PRO A 29 -13.89 -15.59 -0.12
N GLN A 30 -14.87 -14.69 -0.20
CA GLN A 30 -15.56 -14.37 -1.44
C GLN A 30 -14.62 -13.67 -2.43
N VAL A 31 -13.88 -12.66 -1.98
CA VAL A 31 -12.90 -11.95 -2.81
C VAL A 31 -11.80 -12.89 -3.30
N ALA A 32 -11.25 -13.74 -2.43
CA ALA A 32 -10.23 -14.71 -2.80
C ALA A 32 -10.72 -15.68 -3.90
N ASN A 33 -11.98 -16.08 -3.87
CA ASN A 33 -12.55 -16.93 -4.93
C ASN A 33 -12.67 -16.18 -6.26
N VAL A 34 -13.12 -14.93 -6.25
CA VAL A 34 -13.17 -14.09 -7.46
C VAL A 34 -11.76 -13.87 -8.01
N VAL A 35 -10.82 -13.45 -7.19
CA VAL A 35 -9.41 -13.23 -7.59
C VAL A 35 -8.80 -14.50 -8.20
N ARG A 36 -9.00 -15.67 -7.58
CA ARG A 36 -8.51 -16.95 -8.15
C ARG A 36 -9.10 -17.26 -9.52
N THR A 37 -10.33 -16.86 -9.79
CA THR A 37 -10.95 -17.02 -11.11
C THR A 37 -10.21 -16.19 -12.17
N TYR A 38 -9.80 -14.96 -11.83
CA TYR A 38 -9.01 -14.12 -12.74
C TYR A 38 -7.60 -14.65 -12.91
N VAL A 39 -6.95 -15.11 -11.84
CA VAL A 39 -5.65 -15.80 -11.92
C VAL A 39 -5.71 -17.00 -12.88
N GLY A 40 -6.75 -17.83 -12.80
CA GLY A 40 -6.89 -19.01 -13.65
C GLY A 40 -7.02 -18.72 -15.15
N ARG A 41 -7.31 -17.47 -15.53
CA ARG A 41 -7.40 -17.04 -16.93
C ARG A 41 -6.34 -15.99 -17.31
N THR A 42 -5.38 -15.68 -16.44
CA THR A 42 -4.33 -14.69 -16.71
C THR A 42 -2.95 -15.32 -16.45
N ASN A 43 -2.30 -15.78 -17.51
CA ASN A 43 -0.99 -16.43 -17.42
C ASN A 43 0.04 -15.48 -16.79
N GLY A 44 0.74 -15.96 -15.76
CA GLY A 44 1.73 -15.19 -15.01
C GLY A 44 1.16 -14.44 -13.80
N ALA A 45 -0.16 -14.34 -13.67
CA ALA A 45 -0.79 -13.74 -12.49
C ALA A 45 -0.86 -14.72 -11.31
N PHE A 46 -0.99 -14.18 -10.10
CA PHE A 46 -1.18 -14.97 -8.88
C PHE A 46 -1.98 -14.21 -7.81
N ALA A 47 -2.53 -14.96 -6.86
CA ALA A 47 -3.30 -14.41 -5.75
C ALA A 47 -2.42 -14.36 -4.49
N ILE A 48 -2.38 -13.22 -3.82
CA ILE A 48 -1.76 -13.04 -2.50
C ILE A 48 -2.87 -12.87 -1.49
N VAL A 49 -2.96 -13.74 -0.49
CA VAL A 49 -3.97 -13.66 0.58
C VAL A 49 -3.24 -13.39 1.89
N ASN A 50 -3.22 -12.14 2.30
CA ASN A 50 -2.64 -11.71 3.58
C ASN A 50 -3.68 -11.77 4.69
N GLU A 51 -3.34 -11.34 5.91
CA GLU A 51 -4.29 -11.30 7.03
C GLU A 51 -5.42 -10.29 6.81
N THR A 52 -5.15 -9.17 6.14
CA THR A 52 -6.13 -8.08 5.99
C THR A 52 -6.42 -7.67 4.56
N SER A 53 -5.73 -8.28 3.59
CA SER A 53 -5.91 -7.99 2.18
C SER A 53 -5.91 -9.24 1.29
N VAL A 54 -6.47 -9.07 0.10
CA VAL A 54 -6.40 -10.03 -1.01
C VAL A 54 -5.98 -9.28 -2.25
N THR A 55 -4.89 -9.72 -2.88
CA THR A 55 -4.30 -9.05 -4.05
C THR A 55 -4.27 -10.00 -5.25
N PHE A 56 -4.71 -9.49 -6.39
CA PHE A 56 -4.42 -10.03 -7.71
C PHE A 56 -3.15 -9.35 -8.22
N ASP A 57 -2.05 -10.08 -8.31
CA ASP A 57 -0.80 -9.59 -8.90
C ASP A 57 -0.70 -10.11 -10.34
N TYR A 58 -0.43 -9.20 -11.28
CA TYR A 58 -0.26 -9.51 -12.70
C TYR A 58 1.06 -8.98 -13.27
N HIS A 59 2.07 -8.67 -12.44
CA HIS A 59 3.35 -8.11 -12.89
C HIS A 59 4.09 -9.00 -13.91
N ASN A 60 3.92 -10.32 -13.80
CA ASN A 60 4.55 -11.30 -14.69
C ASN A 60 3.64 -11.73 -15.86
N SER A 61 2.49 -11.06 -16.02
CA SER A 61 1.56 -11.34 -17.11
C SER A 61 1.92 -10.53 -18.36
N ASP A 62 1.31 -10.90 -19.49
CA ASP A 62 1.29 -9.99 -20.64
C ASP A 62 0.74 -8.62 -20.21
N PRO A 63 1.42 -7.49 -20.49
CA PRO A 63 1.03 -6.19 -19.95
C PRO A 63 -0.36 -5.72 -20.38
N GLU A 64 -0.73 -5.93 -21.64
CA GLU A 64 -2.02 -5.47 -22.17
C GLU A 64 -3.14 -6.35 -21.64
N TYR A 65 -2.96 -7.68 -21.70
CA TYR A 65 -3.95 -8.61 -21.20
C TYR A 65 -4.10 -8.55 -19.68
N GLY A 66 -3.00 -8.41 -18.94
CA GLY A 66 -3.01 -8.25 -17.49
C GLY A 66 -3.77 -7.00 -17.06
N GLU A 67 -3.56 -5.87 -17.73
CA GLU A 67 -4.30 -4.63 -17.47
C GLU A 67 -5.79 -4.76 -17.80
N MET A 68 -6.15 -5.40 -18.92
CA MET A 68 -7.56 -5.68 -19.25
C MET A 68 -8.24 -6.49 -18.14
N GLN A 69 -7.56 -7.54 -17.67
CA GLN A 69 -8.05 -8.43 -16.63
C GLN A 69 -8.16 -7.72 -15.27
N ALA A 70 -7.20 -6.86 -14.94
CA ALA A 70 -7.23 -6.02 -13.74
C ALA A 70 -8.37 -5.00 -13.77
N ALA A 71 -8.64 -4.38 -14.91
CA ALA A 71 -9.75 -3.45 -15.07
C ALA A 71 -11.11 -4.15 -14.90
N GLU A 72 -11.30 -5.31 -15.53
CA GLU A 72 -12.53 -6.10 -15.37
C GLU A 72 -12.68 -6.61 -13.92
N LEU A 73 -11.58 -7.02 -13.27
CA LEU A 73 -11.60 -7.46 -11.88
C LEU A 73 -12.01 -6.33 -10.93
N TYR A 74 -11.43 -5.14 -11.13
CA TYR A 74 -11.74 -3.96 -10.33
C TYR A 74 -13.22 -3.60 -10.39
N GLU A 75 -13.82 -3.58 -11.59
CA GLU A 75 -15.24 -3.29 -11.76
C GLU A 75 -16.13 -4.36 -11.12
N HIS A 76 -15.79 -5.64 -11.32
CA HIS A 76 -16.52 -6.75 -10.69
C HIS A 76 -16.47 -6.66 -9.16
N LEU A 77 -15.28 -6.49 -8.57
CA LEU A 77 -15.14 -6.37 -7.11
C LEU A 77 -15.83 -5.12 -6.58
N SER A 78 -15.79 -3.99 -7.30
CA SER A 78 -16.46 -2.74 -6.91
C SER A 78 -17.99 -2.90 -6.83
N GLN A 79 -18.57 -3.68 -7.74
CA GLN A 79 -19.99 -4.01 -7.69
C GLN A 79 -20.31 -5.00 -6.58
N LEU A 80 -19.49 -6.05 -6.46
CA LEU A 80 -19.67 -7.13 -5.51
C LEU A 80 -19.59 -6.64 -4.06
N LEU A 81 -18.64 -5.75 -3.77
CA LEU A 81 -18.31 -5.29 -2.42
C LEU A 81 -18.92 -3.92 -2.08
N LYS A 82 -19.87 -3.46 -2.88
CA LYS A 82 -20.46 -2.11 -2.76
C LYS A 82 -21.02 -1.78 -1.37
N LYS A 83 -21.41 -2.79 -0.59
CA LYS A 83 -21.98 -2.64 0.76
C LYS A 83 -21.01 -3.03 1.87
N ASP A 84 -19.86 -3.60 1.52
CA ASP A 84 -18.84 -4.05 2.48
C ASP A 84 -17.95 -2.89 2.89
N LYS A 85 -17.41 -2.95 4.11
CA LYS A 85 -16.45 -1.96 4.63
C LYS A 85 -15.04 -2.26 4.15
N VAL A 86 -14.83 -2.20 2.84
CA VAL A 86 -13.54 -2.45 2.18
C VAL A 86 -13.13 -1.27 1.32
N ALA A 87 -11.84 -1.23 0.99
CA ALA A 87 -11.30 -0.40 -0.07
C ALA A 87 -10.69 -1.29 -1.15
N ILE A 88 -10.83 -0.86 -2.40
CA ILE A 88 -10.28 -1.55 -3.56
C ILE A 88 -9.28 -0.59 -4.20
N ALA A 89 -8.02 -0.99 -4.25
CA ALA A 89 -6.94 -0.25 -4.89
C ALA A 89 -6.55 -0.99 -6.18
N ARG A 90 -6.49 -0.27 -7.29
CA ARG A 90 -5.88 -0.75 -8.53
C ARG A 90 -4.64 0.08 -8.79
N GLY A 91 -3.49 -0.58 -8.82
CA GLY A 91 -2.22 0.05 -9.17
C GLY A 91 -1.61 -0.63 -10.38
N LYS A 92 -0.40 -0.20 -10.74
CA LYS A 92 0.36 -0.84 -11.80
C LYS A 92 0.72 -2.26 -11.39
N GLY A 93 0.21 -3.25 -12.11
CA GLY A 93 0.54 -4.65 -11.88
C GLY A 93 -0.25 -5.32 -10.75
N PHE A 94 -1.21 -4.63 -10.11
CA PHE A 94 -2.05 -5.25 -9.10
C PHE A 94 -3.47 -4.69 -8.95
N VAL A 95 -4.37 -5.51 -8.40
CA VAL A 95 -5.64 -5.09 -7.77
C VAL A 95 -5.65 -5.65 -6.35
N GLU A 96 -5.69 -4.78 -5.34
CA GLU A 96 -5.76 -5.15 -3.92
C GLU A 96 -7.13 -4.77 -3.35
N VAL A 97 -7.76 -5.71 -2.63
CA VAL A 97 -8.86 -5.41 -1.71
C VAL A 97 -8.32 -5.49 -0.30
N HIS A 98 -8.53 -4.44 0.49
CA HIS A 98 -8.13 -4.39 1.88
C HIS A 98 -9.22 -3.78 2.76
N ARG A 99 -9.08 -3.92 4.07
CA ARG A 99 -10.03 -3.33 5.03
C ARG A 99 -10.12 -1.80 4.84
N PHE A 100 -11.33 -1.27 4.92
CA PHE A 100 -11.55 0.18 4.82
C PHE A 100 -10.83 0.94 5.94
N GLY A 101 -10.32 2.14 5.62
CA GLY A 101 -9.61 2.99 6.57
C GLY A 101 -8.15 2.59 6.80
N VAL A 102 -7.70 1.48 6.25
CA VAL A 102 -6.26 1.10 6.19
C VAL A 102 -5.57 1.92 5.11
N ASN A 103 -4.55 2.67 5.49
CA ASN A 103 -3.66 3.33 4.55
C ASN A 103 -2.29 3.63 5.18
N LYS A 104 -1.27 3.74 4.32
CA LYS A 104 0.11 4.00 4.72
C LYS A 104 0.28 5.35 5.45
N ALA A 105 -0.51 6.37 5.08
CA ALA A 105 -0.42 7.71 5.67
C ALA A 105 -0.77 7.75 7.17
N ILE A 106 -1.81 7.02 7.59
CA ILE A 106 -2.19 6.87 9.00
C ILE A 106 -1.07 6.18 9.77
N ALA A 107 -0.56 5.06 9.24
CA ALA A 107 0.53 4.31 9.86
C ALA A 107 1.77 5.20 10.08
N ILE A 108 2.13 5.97 9.06
CA ILE A 108 3.24 6.94 9.12
C ILE A 108 2.99 8.01 10.20
N SER A 109 1.79 8.57 10.27
CA SER A 109 1.44 9.57 11.28
C SER A 109 1.56 9.03 12.71
N MET A 110 1.20 7.76 12.93
CA MET A 110 1.37 7.07 14.21
C MET A 110 2.84 6.83 14.54
N VAL A 111 3.66 6.43 13.55
CA VAL A 111 5.11 6.30 13.73
C VAL A 111 5.75 7.64 14.11
N LEU A 112 5.40 8.74 13.44
CA LEU A 112 5.93 10.07 13.77
C LEU A 112 5.55 10.52 15.18
N THR A 113 4.31 10.26 15.59
CA THR A 113 3.84 10.54 16.94
C THR A 113 4.65 9.76 17.97
N PHE A 114 4.82 8.46 17.74
CA PHE A 114 5.63 7.60 18.62
C PHE A 114 7.09 8.07 18.71
N CYS A 115 7.72 8.39 17.57
CA CYS A 115 9.09 8.90 17.54
C CYS A 115 9.22 10.21 18.32
N LYS A 116 8.24 11.11 18.16
CA LYS A 116 8.19 12.38 18.90
C LYS A 116 8.05 12.17 20.41
N ASP A 117 7.17 11.29 20.83
CA ASP A 117 6.94 10.99 22.24
C ASP A 117 8.17 10.34 22.89
N LYS A 118 8.87 9.48 22.15
CA LYS A 118 10.08 8.79 22.62
C LYS A 118 11.31 9.71 22.67
N ALA A 119 11.48 10.58 21.68
CA ALA A 119 12.63 11.50 21.59
C ALA A 119 12.40 12.84 22.31
N GLY A 120 11.16 13.17 22.67
CA GLY A 120 10.77 14.46 23.25
C GLY A 120 10.70 15.61 22.24
N ALA A 121 10.98 15.36 20.96
CA ALA A 121 10.97 16.34 19.89
C ALA A 121 10.62 15.69 18.54
N SER A 122 10.09 16.49 17.61
CA SER A 122 9.85 16.03 16.23
C SER A 122 11.19 15.74 15.52
N PRO A 123 11.21 14.84 14.52
CA PRO A 123 12.40 14.66 13.69
C PRO A 123 12.77 15.98 12.98
N ASP A 124 14.07 16.18 12.79
CA ASP A 124 14.66 17.29 12.03
C ASP A 124 14.60 17.06 10.52
N MET A 125 14.63 15.80 10.09
CA MET A 125 14.50 15.38 8.70
C MET A 125 13.56 14.18 8.53
N ILE A 126 12.79 14.19 7.42
CA ILE A 126 11.98 13.07 6.96
C ILE A 126 12.31 12.80 5.49
N LEU A 127 12.60 11.54 5.19
CA LEU A 127 12.68 11.00 3.84
C LEU A 127 11.54 9.99 3.64
N CYS A 128 10.66 10.26 2.67
CA CYS A 128 9.58 9.36 2.29
C CYS A 128 9.75 8.94 0.83
N VAL A 129 9.90 7.64 0.59
CA VAL A 129 10.08 7.06 -0.75
C VAL A 129 8.97 6.04 -0.99
N GLY A 130 8.34 6.10 -2.17
CA GLY A 130 7.24 5.20 -2.55
C GLY A 130 7.16 5.02 -4.06
N ASP A 131 6.54 3.93 -4.51
CA ASP A 131 6.58 3.45 -5.89
C ASP A 131 5.21 3.24 -6.53
N ASP A 132 4.13 3.38 -5.80
CA ASP A 132 2.78 3.22 -6.35
C ASP A 132 1.79 4.30 -5.88
N GLU A 133 0.55 4.23 -6.36
CA GLU A 133 -0.50 5.20 -6.04
C GLU A 133 -0.92 5.16 -4.55
N SER A 134 -0.68 4.05 -3.85
CA SER A 134 -1.01 3.93 -2.42
C SER A 134 -0.08 4.75 -1.52
N ASP A 135 1.07 5.20 -2.04
CA ASP A 135 2.01 6.07 -1.34
C ASP A 135 1.65 7.56 -1.45
N GLU A 136 0.83 7.94 -2.44
CA GLU A 136 0.45 9.34 -2.68
C GLU A 136 -0.21 10.03 -1.47
N PRO A 137 -1.11 9.38 -0.70
CA PRO A 137 -1.62 9.97 0.53
C PRO A 137 -0.53 10.28 1.56
N ALA A 138 0.53 9.46 1.63
CA ALA A 138 1.65 9.68 2.55
C ALA A 138 2.46 10.90 2.14
N PHE A 139 2.76 11.06 0.85
CA PHE A 139 3.46 12.25 0.35
C PHE A 139 2.70 13.55 0.65
N LYS A 140 1.37 13.55 0.45
CA LYS A 140 0.51 14.70 0.78
C LYS A 140 0.52 15.04 2.27
N THR A 141 0.48 14.02 3.13
CA THR A 141 0.52 14.20 4.59
C THR A 141 1.75 15.02 5.02
N PHE A 142 2.86 14.85 4.32
CA PHE A 142 4.10 15.55 4.58
C PHE A 142 4.20 16.94 3.94
N ALA A 143 3.57 17.15 2.78
CA ALA A 143 3.51 18.47 2.16
C ALA A 143 2.77 19.48 3.05
N ASP A 144 1.74 19.01 3.76
CA ASP A 144 0.94 19.84 4.68
C ASP A 144 1.52 19.91 6.10
N ALA A 145 2.55 19.12 6.40
CA ALA A 145 3.19 19.07 7.71
C ALA A 145 4.15 20.24 7.90
N GLU A 146 3.63 21.43 8.21
CA GLU A 146 4.36 22.68 8.51
C GLU A 146 5.39 22.59 9.67
N LYS A 147 5.63 21.43 10.27
CA LYS A 147 6.34 21.26 11.55
C LYS A 147 7.71 20.59 11.48
N VAL A 148 8.13 20.08 10.33
CA VAL A 148 9.42 19.40 10.17
C VAL A 148 10.33 20.22 9.25
N PRO A 149 11.55 20.58 9.67
CA PRO A 149 12.44 21.47 8.90
C PRO A 149 12.80 20.94 7.51
N HIS A 150 13.08 19.64 7.39
CA HIS A 150 13.55 19.03 6.15
C HIS A 150 12.70 17.83 5.75
N VAL A 151 11.79 18.04 4.80
CA VAL A 151 10.89 16.99 4.29
C VAL A 151 11.21 16.73 2.82
N LEU A 152 11.65 15.51 2.53
CA LEU A 152 11.91 15.04 1.16
C LEU A 152 10.96 13.90 0.83
N THR A 153 10.13 14.10 -0.20
CA THR A 153 9.26 13.06 -0.76
C THR A 153 9.75 12.67 -2.15
N CYS A 154 9.89 11.37 -2.41
CA CYS A 154 10.44 10.85 -3.66
C CYS A 154 9.59 9.70 -4.21
N THR A 155 9.18 9.80 -5.47
CA THR A 155 8.50 8.71 -6.15
C THR A 155 9.49 7.87 -6.97
N VAL A 156 9.31 6.55 -6.98
CA VAL A 156 10.12 5.65 -7.80
C VAL A 156 9.56 5.59 -9.23
N GLY A 157 10.42 5.88 -10.20
CA GLY A 157 10.08 5.96 -11.62
C GLY A 157 9.59 7.34 -12.04
N LYS A 158 9.68 7.61 -13.35
CA LYS A 158 9.20 8.87 -13.93
C LYS A 158 7.70 8.77 -14.21
N LYS A 159 6.87 9.29 -13.29
CA LYS A 159 5.40 9.21 -13.36
C LYS A 159 4.74 10.40 -12.63
N PRO A 160 3.44 10.69 -12.88
CA PRO A 160 2.70 11.66 -12.11
C PRO A 160 2.72 11.31 -10.61
N SER A 161 3.04 12.26 -9.75
CA SER A 161 3.10 12.09 -8.30
C SER A 161 3.03 13.44 -7.60
N THR A 162 2.57 13.44 -6.34
CA THR A 162 2.67 14.58 -5.42
C THR A 162 4.02 14.67 -4.69
N ALA A 163 4.89 13.67 -4.87
CA ALA A 163 6.27 13.74 -4.41
C ALA A 163 7.04 14.89 -5.05
N GLN A 164 7.95 15.51 -4.29
CA GLN A 164 8.80 16.62 -4.77
C GLN A 164 9.83 16.15 -5.79
N PHE A 165 10.31 14.91 -5.66
CA PHE A 165 11.36 14.34 -6.48
C PHE A 165 10.95 12.98 -7.04
N TYR A 166 11.72 12.50 -8.01
CA TYR A 166 11.65 11.13 -8.48
C TYR A 166 13.03 10.51 -8.60
N VAL A 167 13.11 9.20 -8.43
CA VAL A 167 14.32 8.39 -8.65
C VAL A 167 14.06 7.38 -9.76
N VAL A 168 14.99 7.26 -10.71
CA VAL A 168 14.91 6.23 -11.75
C VAL A 168 15.63 4.98 -11.25
N PRO A 169 14.97 3.82 -11.17
CA PRO A 169 15.66 2.58 -10.85
C PRO A 169 16.74 2.32 -11.91
N SER A 170 18.00 2.22 -11.50
CA SER A 170 19.05 1.73 -12.40
C SER A 170 18.81 0.25 -12.70
N THR A 171 19.14 -0.22 -13.91
CA THR A 171 18.93 -1.59 -14.44
C THR A 171 19.57 -2.74 -13.65
N SER A 172 20.20 -2.45 -12.51
CA SER A 172 20.53 -3.44 -11.49
C SER A 172 19.35 -3.54 -10.52
N VAL A 173 18.54 -4.59 -10.71
CA VAL A 173 17.60 -5.11 -9.71
C VAL A 173 18.31 -5.10 -8.34
N ASP A 174 17.66 -4.59 -7.29
CA ASP A 174 18.11 -4.55 -5.87
C ASP A 174 18.78 -3.30 -5.26
N ARG A 175 18.42 -2.06 -5.62
CA ARG A 175 18.96 -0.88 -4.88
C ARG A 175 17.99 0.16 -4.31
N LEU A 176 16.69 -0.10 -4.29
CA LEU A 176 15.76 0.74 -3.51
C LEU A 176 15.49 0.22 -2.10
N THR A 177 15.75 -1.06 -1.83
CA THR A 177 15.77 -1.63 -0.48
C THR A 177 16.91 -1.10 0.40
N ASN A 178 17.88 -0.36 -0.16
CA ASN A 178 19.02 0.21 0.56
C ASN A 178 18.90 1.72 0.87
N LEU A 179 17.76 2.36 0.59
CA LEU A 179 17.60 3.81 0.79
C LEU A 179 16.76 4.20 2.02
N VAL A 180 16.43 3.26 2.91
CA VAL A 180 15.72 3.56 4.16
C VAL A 180 16.45 2.86 5.32
N MET A 181 17.34 3.60 5.98
CA MET A 181 17.64 3.45 7.41
C MET A 181 17.06 4.65 8.13
#